data_AF-A0A9N8HB70-F1
#
_entry.id   AF-A0A9N8HB70-F1
#
_cell.length_a   1.000
_cell.length_b   1.000
_cell.length_c   1.000
_cell.angle_alpha   90.00
_cell.angle_beta   90.00
_cell.angle_gamma   90.00
#
_symmetry.space_group_name_H-M   'P 1'
#
loop_
_entity.id
_entity.type
_entity.pdbx_description
1 polymer ?
#
loop_
_entity_poly.entity_id
_entity_poly.type
_entity_poly.pdbx_seq_one_letter_code
_entity_poly.pdbx_strand_id
1 'polypeptide(L)'
;MSKTNLLNFLAKPSTLASKLDWKKASGTVLAMDVGSDRIGLAIASHPNYGDSPLALDPMPIKLETRTGNRKALAESTIQELKKIVKNYNVCGFVVSWPLQKEGRCGAPCGKVLHTLDSLVEESSDIVNSKRPFCLWDDHHYHPSEDEWGRTPQYGETTNKTVHRASVEQYAHKCSSSVAVDVWKDYCKKHWPVLYEQEEDIWQVNGLSDSTEEESNVAAMTC
;
A
#
# COMPACT_ATOMS: atom_id res chain seq x y z
N MET A 1 -0.88 14.20 -28.73
CA MET A 1 -1.39 13.29 -27.69
C MET A 1 -1.78 14.15 -26.50
N SER A 2 -3.01 14.07 -25.99
CA SER A 2 -3.37 14.82 -24.77
C SER A 2 -2.65 14.19 -23.59
N LYS A 3 -2.03 15.00 -22.73
CA LYS A 3 -1.47 14.51 -21.47
C LYS A 3 -2.61 13.92 -20.65
N THR A 4 -2.59 12.61 -20.43
CA THR A 4 -3.53 11.96 -19.53
C THR A 4 -3.23 12.46 -18.13
N ASN A 5 -4.23 13.04 -17.46
CA ASN A 5 -4.05 13.58 -16.11
C ASN A 5 -4.18 12.45 -15.08
N LEU A 6 -3.11 12.18 -14.34
CA LEU A 6 -3.06 11.22 -13.23
C LEU A 6 -4.24 11.39 -12.26
N LEU A 7 -4.62 12.64 -11.98
CA LEU A 7 -5.69 12.99 -11.05
C LEU A 7 -7.05 12.43 -11.47
N ASN A 8 -7.26 12.11 -12.75
CA ASN A 8 -8.51 11.51 -13.23
C ASN A 8 -8.71 10.06 -12.75
N PHE A 9 -7.66 9.42 -12.24
CA PHE A 9 -7.68 8.02 -11.77
C PHE A 9 -7.42 7.89 -10.28
N LEU A 10 -7.03 8.98 -9.62
CA LEU A 10 -6.93 9.04 -8.17
C LEU A 10 -8.34 9.05 -7.57
N ALA A 11 -8.62 8.09 -6.69
CA ALA A 11 -9.85 8.01 -5.94
C ALA A 11 -9.57 8.21 -4.43
N LYS A 12 -10.59 8.68 -3.71
CA LYS A 12 -10.53 8.64 -2.24
C LYS A 12 -10.42 7.19 -1.76
N PRO A 13 -9.67 6.94 -0.66
CA PRO A 13 -9.64 5.62 -0.02
C PRO A 13 -11.05 5.03 0.19
N SER A 14 -11.97 5.82 0.73
CA SER A 14 -13.37 5.39 0.95
C SER A 14 -14.13 5.05 -0.32
N THR A 15 -13.86 5.75 -1.43
CA THR A 15 -14.49 5.45 -2.74
C THR A 15 -14.01 4.12 -3.29
N LEU A 16 -12.72 3.79 -3.11
CA LEU A 16 -12.20 2.48 -3.49
C LEU A 16 -12.77 1.37 -2.60
N ALA A 17 -12.89 1.60 -1.28
CA ALA A 17 -13.48 0.65 -0.34
C ALA A 17 -14.94 0.34 -0.71
N SER A 18 -15.75 1.36 -0.95
CA SER A 18 -17.15 1.19 -1.37
C SER A 18 -17.28 0.45 -2.70
N LYS A 19 -16.32 0.61 -3.62
CA LYS A 19 -16.30 -0.15 -4.87
C LYS A 19 -16.09 -1.65 -4.63
N LEU A 20 -15.35 -2.02 -3.59
CA LEU A 20 -15.13 -3.41 -3.19
C LEU A 20 -16.34 -3.99 -2.46
N ASP A 21 -16.96 -3.22 -1.55
CA ASP A 21 -18.16 -3.63 -0.80
C ASP A 21 -19.34 -4.01 -1.69
N TRP A 22 -19.49 -3.31 -2.81
CA TRP A 22 -20.51 -3.67 -3.77
C TRP A 22 -20.17 -5.03 -4.37
N LYS A 23 -21.04 -6.02 -4.14
CA LYS A 23 -21.08 -7.39 -4.73
C LYS A 23 -20.96 -7.45 -6.28
N LYS A 24 -20.62 -6.34 -6.94
CA LYS A 24 -20.34 -6.14 -8.36
C LYS A 24 -18.84 -6.17 -8.69
N ALA A 25 -17.94 -5.98 -7.73
CA ALA A 25 -16.51 -6.12 -7.96
C ALA A 25 -16.09 -7.60 -7.83
N SER A 26 -16.10 -8.33 -8.94
CA SER A 26 -15.58 -9.71 -9.00
C SER A 26 -14.04 -9.76 -9.11
N GLY A 27 -13.34 -8.78 -8.54
CA GLY A 27 -11.92 -8.53 -8.77
C GLY A 27 -11.11 -8.51 -7.48
N THR A 28 -9.79 -8.41 -7.64
CA THR A 28 -8.85 -8.26 -6.53
C THR A 28 -8.32 -6.83 -6.43
N VAL A 29 -7.82 -6.45 -5.27
CA VAL A 29 -7.02 -5.23 -5.11
C VAL A 29 -5.56 -5.58 -5.25
N LEU A 30 -4.81 -4.73 -5.95
CA LEU A 30 -3.36 -4.76 -5.91
C LEU A 30 -2.86 -3.69 -4.94
N ALA A 31 -2.33 -4.12 -3.79
CA ALA A 31 -1.58 -3.24 -2.92
C ALA A 31 -0.14 -3.09 -3.45
N MET A 32 0.35 -1.86 -3.45
CA MET A 32 1.60 -1.52 -4.11
C MET A 32 2.47 -0.61 -3.24
N ASP A 33 3.73 -0.99 -3.08
CA ASP A 33 4.76 -0.21 -2.40
C ASP A 33 5.86 0.15 -3.39
N VAL A 34 6.11 1.45 -3.60
CA VAL A 34 7.07 1.92 -4.62
C VAL A 34 8.38 2.32 -3.96
N GLY A 35 9.42 1.53 -4.21
CA GLY A 35 10.78 1.77 -3.75
C GLY A 35 11.66 2.61 -4.67
N SER A 36 12.97 2.55 -4.41
CA SER A 36 14.00 3.16 -5.26
C SER A 36 14.19 2.46 -6.60
N ASP A 37 14.15 1.14 -6.58
CA ASP A 37 14.58 0.24 -7.66
C ASP A 37 13.64 -0.95 -7.83
N ARG A 38 12.61 -1.06 -6.98
CA ARG A 38 11.66 -2.16 -6.95
C ARG A 38 10.26 -1.68 -6.55
N ILE A 39 9.25 -2.46 -6.92
CA ILE A 39 7.85 -2.31 -6.53
C ILE A 39 7.46 -3.56 -5.76
N GLY A 40 7.11 -3.40 -4.48
CA GLY A 40 6.49 -4.42 -3.65
C GLY A 40 5.02 -4.57 -4.01
N LEU A 41 4.54 -5.80 -4.07
CA LEU A 41 3.20 -6.11 -4.59
C LEU A 41 2.51 -7.13 -3.69
N ALA A 42 1.23 -6.90 -3.42
CA ALA A 42 0.36 -7.88 -2.77
C ALA A 42 -1.02 -7.88 -3.43
N ILE A 43 -1.57 -9.07 -3.69
CA ILE A 43 -2.92 -9.26 -4.19
C ILE A 43 -3.83 -9.59 -3.02
N ALA A 44 -4.96 -8.92 -2.92
CA ALA A 44 -5.95 -9.20 -1.89
C ALA A 44 -7.35 -9.27 -2.48
N SER A 45 -8.17 -10.17 -1.92
CA SER A 45 -9.60 -10.24 -2.19
C SER A 45 -10.36 -9.36 -1.18
N HIS A 46 -11.68 -9.33 -1.28
CA HIS A 46 -12.51 -8.60 -0.33
C HIS A 46 -12.34 -9.18 1.09
N PRO A 47 -12.17 -8.37 2.16
CA PRO A 47 -11.88 -8.89 3.50
C PRO A 47 -12.96 -9.82 4.06
N ASN A 48 -14.25 -9.63 3.70
CA ASN A 48 -15.33 -10.60 4.01
C ASN A 48 -15.09 -12.05 3.54
N TYR A 49 -14.18 -12.30 2.59
CA TYR A 49 -13.85 -13.66 2.15
C TYR A 49 -12.85 -14.35 3.10
N GLY A 50 -12.17 -13.60 3.98
CA GLY A 50 -11.21 -14.14 4.94
C GLY A 50 -9.90 -14.61 4.32
N ASP A 51 -9.65 -14.33 3.03
CA ASP A 51 -8.39 -14.69 2.39
C ASP A 51 -7.25 -13.79 2.89
N SER A 52 -6.12 -14.40 3.22
CA SER A 52 -4.90 -13.64 3.50
C SER A 52 -4.34 -13.01 2.20
N PRO A 53 -3.80 -11.78 2.26
CA PRO A 53 -3.17 -11.16 1.09
C PRO A 53 -2.00 -12.00 0.57
N LEU A 54 -1.96 -12.23 -0.74
CA LEU A 54 -0.89 -12.93 -1.43
C LEU A 54 0.23 -11.95 -1.80
N ALA A 55 1.32 -12.00 -1.05
CA ALA A 55 2.55 -11.29 -1.43
C ALA A 55 3.12 -11.87 -2.74
N LEU A 56 3.40 -11.01 -3.72
CA LEU A 56 4.08 -11.38 -4.97
C LEU A 56 5.57 -11.02 -4.88
N ASP A 57 6.38 -11.56 -5.79
CA ASP A 57 7.79 -11.16 -5.86
C ASP A 57 7.93 -9.66 -6.22
N PRO A 58 8.82 -8.90 -5.55
CA PRO A 58 9.03 -7.50 -5.88
C PRO A 58 9.54 -7.31 -7.31
N MET A 59 8.86 -6.46 -8.07
CA MET A 59 9.17 -6.19 -9.47
C MET A 59 10.26 -5.11 -9.60
N PRO A 60 11.32 -5.29 -10.40
CA PRO A 60 12.33 -4.26 -10.59
C PRO A 60 11.78 -3.05 -11.37
N ILE A 61 12.06 -1.84 -10.86
CA ILE A 61 11.83 -0.57 -11.55
C ILE A 61 13.00 -0.34 -12.51
N LYS A 62 12.74 -0.56 -13.79
CA LYS A 62 13.66 -0.16 -14.86
C LYS A 62 13.18 1.14 -15.46
N LEU A 63 14.06 2.14 -15.51
CA LEU A 63 13.76 3.43 -16.12
C LEU A 63 14.47 3.54 -17.46
N GLU A 64 13.74 3.95 -18.47
CA GLU A 64 14.25 4.25 -19.81
C GLU A 64 14.12 5.75 -20.09
N THR A 65 15.09 6.29 -20.82
CA THR A 65 15.05 7.70 -21.24
C THR A 65 14.30 7.78 -22.57
N ARG A 66 13.20 8.52 -22.57
CA ARG A 66 12.35 8.74 -23.74
C ARG A 66 12.62 10.10 -24.38
N THR A 67 11.96 10.36 -25.51
CA THR A 67 12.02 11.63 -26.24
C THR A 67 11.85 12.82 -25.29
N GLY A 68 12.77 13.79 -25.37
CA GLY A 68 12.78 14.95 -24.48
C GLY A 68 13.48 14.72 -23.14
N ASN A 69 14.37 13.73 -23.03
CA ASN A 69 15.14 13.40 -21.81
C ASN A 69 14.28 13.06 -20.59
N ARG A 70 13.03 12.65 -20.84
CA ARG A 70 12.12 12.25 -19.79
C ARG A 70 12.40 10.80 -19.41
N LYS A 71 12.59 10.52 -18.12
CA LYS A 71 12.64 9.16 -17.60
C LYS A 71 11.21 8.61 -17.48
N ALA A 72 11.00 7.38 -17.90
CA ALA A 72 9.74 6.67 -17.76
C ALA A 72 10.02 5.21 -17.42
N LEU A 73 9.00 4.47 -16.97
CA LEU A 73 9.12 3.03 -16.79
C LEU A 73 9.44 2.35 -18.13
N ALA A 74 10.34 1.37 -18.07
CA ALA A 74 10.67 0.50 -19.18
C ALA A 74 9.45 -0.32 -19.59
N GLU A 75 9.33 -0.58 -20.88
CA GLU A 75 8.22 -1.38 -21.42
C GLU A 75 8.14 -2.77 -20.77
N SER A 76 9.29 -3.36 -20.45
CA SER A 76 9.36 -4.65 -19.76
C SER A 76 8.65 -4.65 -18.39
N THR A 77 8.86 -3.62 -17.57
CA THR A 77 8.19 -3.45 -16.27
C THR A 77 6.68 -3.25 -16.45
N ILE A 78 6.27 -2.46 -17.45
CA ILE A 78 4.85 -2.21 -17.75
C ILE A 78 4.15 -3.50 -18.18
N GLN A 79 4.77 -4.30 -19.05
CA GLN A 79 4.21 -5.57 -19.52
C GLN A 79 4.09 -6.61 -18.40
N GLU A 80 5.06 -6.63 -17.48
CA GLU A 80 5.00 -7.50 -16.29
C GLU A 80 3.82 -7.10 -15.38
N LEU A 81 3.67 -5.82 -15.06
CA LEU A 81 2.54 -5.34 -14.27
C LEU A 81 1.20 -5.59 -14.97
N LYS A 82 1.14 -5.41 -16.29
CA LYS A 82 -0.07 -5.71 -17.10
C LYS A 82 -0.46 -7.18 -17.02
N LYS A 83 0.51 -8.11 -17.02
CA LYS A 83 0.24 -9.54 -16.82
C LYS A 83 -0.35 -9.79 -15.43
N ILE A 84 0.19 -9.19 -14.38
CA ILE A 84 -0.33 -9.31 -13.02
C ILE A 84 -1.77 -8.80 -12.94
N VAL A 85 -2.03 -7.57 -13.42
CA VAL A 85 -3.37 -6.96 -13.43
C VAL A 85 -4.40 -7.85 -14.13
N LYS A 86 -4.03 -8.46 -15.27
CA LYS A 86 -4.90 -9.35 -16.02
C LYS A 86 -5.10 -10.70 -15.32
N ASN A 87 -4.03 -11.33 -14.85
CA ASN A 87 -4.07 -12.67 -14.28
C ASN A 87 -4.87 -12.72 -12.98
N TYR A 88 -4.76 -11.68 -12.15
CA TYR A 88 -5.46 -11.61 -10.87
C TYR A 88 -6.80 -10.85 -10.93
N ASN A 89 -7.21 -10.40 -12.13
CA ASN A 89 -8.41 -9.57 -12.32
C ASN A 89 -8.46 -8.36 -11.37
N VAL A 90 -7.36 -7.60 -11.33
CA VAL A 90 -7.24 -6.45 -10.42
C VAL A 90 -8.28 -5.40 -10.78
N CYS A 91 -9.06 -4.92 -9.82
CA CYS A 91 -10.11 -3.92 -9.99
C CYS A 91 -9.76 -2.55 -9.41
N GLY A 92 -8.65 -2.43 -8.69
CA GLY A 92 -8.14 -1.16 -8.17
C GLY A 92 -6.83 -1.34 -7.43
N PHE A 93 -6.23 -0.22 -7.05
CA PHE A 93 -4.91 -0.21 -6.42
C PHE A 93 -4.94 0.57 -5.10
N VAL A 94 -4.32 0.01 -4.07
CA VAL A 94 -4.01 0.71 -2.83
C VAL A 94 -2.50 0.94 -2.82
N VAL A 95 -2.08 2.19 -2.95
CA VAL A 95 -0.66 2.53 -3.11
C VAL A 95 -0.14 3.15 -1.83
N SER A 96 0.92 2.57 -1.29
CA SER A 96 1.65 3.12 -0.15
C SER A 96 2.02 4.58 -0.42
N TRP A 97 1.67 5.46 0.51
CA TRP A 97 1.94 6.89 0.44
C TRP A 97 2.94 7.29 1.52
N PRO A 98 4.25 7.31 1.21
CA PRO A 98 5.32 7.41 2.20
C PRO A 98 5.53 8.85 2.67
N LEU A 99 4.56 9.38 3.40
CA LEU A 99 4.64 10.69 4.03
C LEU A 99 5.69 10.71 5.13
N GLN A 100 6.27 11.89 5.36
CA GLN A 100 7.11 12.13 6.53
C GLN A 100 6.25 12.13 7.80
N LYS A 101 6.86 11.99 8.98
CA LYS A 101 6.15 12.01 10.28
C LYS A 101 5.28 13.25 10.49
N GLU A 102 5.59 14.34 9.79
CA GLU A 102 4.85 15.59 9.80
C GLU A 102 3.76 15.69 8.70
N GLY A 103 3.42 14.58 8.02
CA GLY A 103 2.44 14.55 6.93
C GLY A 103 2.94 15.16 5.62
N ARG A 104 4.24 15.42 5.48
CA ARG A 104 4.79 16.12 4.31
C ARG A 104 5.24 15.18 3.20
N CYS A 105 5.02 15.60 1.96
CA CYS A 105 5.51 14.90 0.79
C CYS A 105 7.02 15.07 0.63
N GLY A 106 7.76 13.96 0.66
CA GLY A 106 9.20 13.93 0.40
C GLY A 106 9.58 13.41 -1.00
N ALA A 107 10.87 13.18 -1.21
CA ALA A 107 11.37 12.50 -2.41
C ALA A 107 10.71 11.12 -2.66
N PRO A 108 10.40 10.29 -1.64
CA PRO A 108 9.65 9.04 -1.82
C PRO A 108 8.26 9.25 -2.46
N CYS A 109 7.48 10.23 -1.99
CA CYS A 109 6.18 10.59 -2.60
C CYS A 109 6.33 10.97 -4.07
N GLY A 110 7.36 11.75 -4.41
CA GLY A 110 7.67 12.10 -5.79
C GLY A 110 7.94 10.88 -6.68
N LYS A 111 8.61 9.84 -6.15
CA LYS A 111 8.84 8.58 -6.87
C LYS A 111 7.55 7.80 -7.09
N VAL A 112 6.67 7.74 -6.09
CA VAL A 112 5.34 7.13 -6.22
C VAL A 112 4.58 7.81 -7.35
N LEU A 113 4.46 9.15 -7.31
CA LEU A 113 3.75 9.91 -8.34
C LEU A 113 4.37 9.70 -9.73
N HIS A 114 5.69 9.80 -9.86
CA HIS A 114 6.38 9.59 -11.13
C HIS A 114 6.16 8.18 -11.71
N THR A 115 6.11 7.17 -10.83
CA THR A 115 5.83 5.78 -11.22
C THR A 115 4.39 5.65 -11.69
N LEU A 116 3.42 6.20 -10.95
CA LEU A 116 2.01 6.18 -11.33
C LEU A 116 1.72 6.98 -12.61
N ASP A 117 2.34 8.15 -12.78
CA ASP A 117 2.30 8.94 -14.02
C ASP A 117 2.77 8.10 -15.21
N SER A 118 3.90 7.40 -15.05
CA SER A 118 4.41 6.49 -16.08
C SER A 118 3.43 5.36 -16.38
N LEU A 119 2.77 4.78 -15.38
CA LEU A 119 1.79 3.72 -15.61
C LEU A 119 0.55 4.22 -16.37
N VAL A 120 0.05 5.40 -16.00
CA VAL A 120 -1.13 6.02 -16.60
C VAL A 120 -0.89 6.43 -18.05
N GLU A 121 0.27 7.00 -18.35
CA GLU A 121 0.58 7.44 -19.70
C GLU A 121 0.88 6.27 -20.65
N GLU A 122 1.49 5.21 -20.15
CA GLU A 122 1.99 4.12 -20.99
C GLU A 122 0.97 3.00 -21.21
N SER A 123 0.04 2.78 -20.27
CA SER A 123 -0.91 1.68 -20.38
C SER A 123 -2.24 1.95 -19.68
N SER A 124 -3.27 2.26 -20.49
CA SER A 124 -4.67 2.32 -20.05
C SER A 124 -5.23 0.95 -19.61
N ASP A 125 -4.51 -0.14 -19.90
CA ASP A 125 -4.85 -1.48 -19.43
C ASP A 125 -4.45 -1.72 -17.98
N ILE A 126 -3.59 -0.90 -17.38
CA ILE A 126 -3.21 -1.03 -15.96
C ILE A 126 -4.14 -0.15 -15.14
N VAL A 127 -4.04 1.16 -15.31
CA VAL A 127 -4.85 2.17 -14.61
C VAL A 127 -5.86 2.78 -15.57
N ASN A 128 -7.12 2.79 -15.17
CA ASN A 128 -8.20 3.46 -15.92
C ASN A 128 -9.37 3.79 -14.99
N SER A 129 -10.42 4.42 -15.51
CA SER A 129 -11.59 4.82 -14.70
C SER A 129 -12.31 3.65 -14.01
N LYS A 130 -12.18 2.43 -14.53
CA LYS A 130 -12.71 1.21 -13.89
C LYS A 130 -11.75 0.65 -12.84
N ARG A 131 -10.46 0.95 -12.94
CA ARG A 131 -9.37 0.54 -12.05
C ARG A 131 -8.63 1.77 -11.49
N PRO A 132 -9.30 2.56 -10.62
CA PRO A 132 -8.64 3.69 -9.99
C PRO A 132 -7.60 3.22 -8.97
N PHE A 133 -6.75 4.14 -8.54
CA PHE A 133 -5.87 3.93 -7.40
C PHE A 133 -6.19 4.93 -6.29
N CYS A 134 -5.92 4.57 -5.05
CA CYS A 134 -5.85 5.52 -3.95
C CYS A 134 -4.45 5.52 -3.34
N LEU A 135 -4.09 6.63 -2.71
CA LEU A 135 -2.88 6.76 -1.91
C LEU A 135 -3.26 6.46 -0.45
N TRP A 136 -2.49 5.64 0.24
CA TRP A 136 -2.80 5.19 1.61
C TRP A 136 -1.61 5.36 2.55
N ASP A 137 -1.89 5.91 3.72
CA ASP A 137 -0.95 6.03 4.84
C ASP A 137 -1.74 5.97 6.15
N ASP A 138 -1.45 4.96 6.97
CA ASP A 138 -2.16 4.74 8.23
C ASP A 138 -1.91 5.87 9.24
N HIS A 139 -0.67 6.38 9.29
CA HIS A 139 -0.27 7.36 10.31
C HIS A 139 -0.94 8.72 10.15
N HIS A 140 -1.33 9.08 8.93
CA HIS A 140 -1.91 10.38 8.61
C HIS A 140 -3.37 10.27 8.16
N TYR A 141 -3.98 9.09 8.24
CA TYR A 141 -5.39 8.92 7.89
C TYR A 141 -6.28 9.77 8.80
N HIS A 142 -7.05 10.68 8.19
CA HIS A 142 -8.05 11.48 8.91
C HIS A 142 -9.43 11.24 8.31
N PRO A 143 -10.50 11.06 9.12
CA PRO A 143 -11.85 10.93 8.60
C PRO A 143 -12.34 12.15 7.78
N SER A 144 -11.75 13.33 8.01
CA SER A 144 -12.09 14.59 7.35
C SER A 144 -11.15 14.90 6.17
N GLU A 145 -11.04 13.97 5.22
CA GLU A 145 -10.29 14.18 3.97
C GLU A 145 -11.08 15.00 2.95
N ASP A 146 -10.36 15.84 2.19
CA ASP A 146 -10.95 16.57 1.07
C ASP A 146 -11.28 15.67 -0.13
N GLU A 147 -11.66 16.27 -1.26
CA GLU A 147 -11.98 15.52 -2.48
C GLU A 147 -10.84 14.67 -3.05
N TRP A 148 -9.59 14.94 -2.66
CA TRP A 148 -8.39 14.28 -3.16
C TRP A 148 -7.67 13.44 -2.09
N GLY A 149 -8.28 13.21 -0.93
CA GLY A 149 -7.66 12.46 0.17
C GLY A 149 -6.62 13.28 0.94
N ARG A 150 -6.67 14.61 0.86
CA ARG A 150 -5.73 15.48 1.57
C ARG A 150 -6.31 15.89 2.93
N THR A 151 -5.41 16.00 3.90
CA THR A 151 -5.72 16.55 5.21
C THR A 151 -5.23 18.01 5.28
N PRO A 152 -5.90 18.89 6.05
CA PRO A 152 -5.44 20.28 6.24
C PRO A 152 -4.00 20.39 6.77
N GLN A 153 -3.52 19.36 7.47
CA GLN A 153 -2.16 19.26 8.01
C GLN A 153 -1.09 19.36 6.91
N TYR A 154 -1.40 18.94 5.67
CA TYR A 154 -0.46 19.04 4.55
C TYR A 154 -0.12 20.51 4.20
N GLY A 155 -0.96 21.46 4.59
CA GLY A 155 -0.73 22.90 4.42
C GLY A 155 0.03 23.56 5.57
N GLU A 156 0.30 22.85 6.67
CA GLU A 156 0.92 23.45 7.86
C GLU A 156 2.40 23.78 7.63
N THR A 157 2.76 25.03 7.89
CA THR A 157 4.13 25.52 7.81
C THR A 157 4.89 25.17 9.09
N THR A 158 6.01 24.46 8.94
CA THR A 158 6.93 24.19 10.05
C THR A 158 7.91 25.34 10.20
N ASN A 159 8.22 25.73 11.43
CA ASN A 159 9.30 26.67 11.73
C ASN A 159 10.71 26.05 11.62
N LYS A 160 10.84 24.86 11.02
CA LYS A 160 12.14 24.19 10.83
C LYS A 160 12.94 24.94 9.76
N THR A 161 14.10 25.47 10.14
CA THR A 161 15.04 26.19 9.26
C THR A 161 15.90 25.27 8.39
N VAL A 162 15.97 23.98 8.71
CA VAL A 162 16.79 23.00 7.98
C VAL A 162 15.88 22.05 7.20
N HIS A 163 15.86 22.22 5.88
CA HIS A 163 15.19 21.32 4.94
C HIS A 163 16.17 20.25 4.44
N ARG A 164 16.57 19.33 5.33
CA ARG A 164 17.37 18.16 4.93
C ARG A 164 16.53 16.91 5.12
N ALA A 165 16.25 16.21 4.03
CA ALA A 165 15.68 14.87 4.09
C ALA A 165 16.62 13.96 4.90
N SER A 166 16.11 13.27 5.92
CA SER A 166 16.94 12.38 6.73
C SER A 166 17.43 11.21 5.87
N VAL A 167 18.59 10.64 6.21
CA VAL A 167 19.14 9.49 5.48
C VAL A 167 18.17 8.30 5.51
N GLU A 168 17.43 8.16 6.61
CA GLU A 168 16.37 7.16 6.80
C GLU A 168 15.28 7.25 5.72
N GLN A 169 14.95 8.45 5.22
CA GLN A 169 13.96 8.63 4.15
C GLN A 169 14.43 8.04 2.81
N TYR A 170 15.73 7.84 2.63
CA TYR A 170 16.29 7.20 1.45
C TYR A 170 16.54 5.70 1.64
N ALA A 171 16.50 5.20 2.87
CA ALA A 171 16.80 3.82 3.21
C ALA A 171 15.56 2.90 3.16
N HIS A 172 14.41 3.39 2.64
CA HIS A 172 13.18 2.60 2.53
C HIS A 172 13.42 1.34 1.69
N LYS A 173 13.54 0.20 2.36
CA LYS A 173 13.66 -1.11 1.74
C LYS A 173 12.27 -1.55 1.30
N CYS A 174 11.96 -1.28 0.05
CA CYS A 174 10.73 -1.73 -0.57
C CYS A 174 10.61 -3.26 -0.48
N SER A 175 9.45 -3.74 -0.06
CA SER A 175 9.18 -5.16 0.13
C SER A 175 7.70 -5.46 -0.06
N SER A 176 7.41 -6.68 -0.51
CA SER A 176 6.01 -7.12 -0.63
C SER A 176 5.32 -7.28 0.72
N SER A 177 6.07 -7.44 1.82
CA SER A 177 5.51 -7.36 3.17
C SER A 177 4.93 -5.98 3.47
N VAL A 178 5.60 -4.89 3.05
CA VAL A 178 5.03 -3.54 3.20
C VAL A 178 3.74 -3.40 2.41
N ALA A 179 3.65 -3.97 1.20
CA ALA A 179 2.40 -3.96 0.44
C ALA A 179 1.28 -4.77 1.14
N VAL A 180 1.61 -5.88 1.81
CA VAL A 180 0.65 -6.63 2.64
C VAL A 180 0.20 -5.80 3.84
N ASP A 181 1.11 -5.13 4.52
CA ASP A 181 0.81 -4.32 5.71
C ASP A 181 -0.07 -3.12 5.34
N VAL A 182 0.26 -2.42 4.24
CA VAL A 182 -0.56 -1.34 3.68
C VAL A 182 -2.00 -1.78 3.42
N TRP A 183 -2.19 -3.00 2.89
CA TRP A 183 -3.54 -3.55 2.69
C TRP A 183 -4.24 -3.86 4.02
N LYS A 184 -3.55 -4.45 4.99
CA LYS A 184 -4.12 -4.75 6.31
C LYS A 184 -4.56 -3.48 7.02
N ASP A 185 -3.73 -2.44 7.00
CA ASP A 185 -4.03 -1.14 7.61
C ASP A 185 -5.26 -0.49 6.94
N TYR A 186 -5.28 -0.52 5.60
CA TYR A 186 -6.44 -0.09 4.81
C TYR A 186 -7.72 -0.83 5.22
N CYS A 187 -7.63 -2.15 5.39
CA CYS A 187 -8.76 -2.97 5.79
C CYS A 187 -9.22 -2.71 7.22
N LYS A 188 -8.29 -2.56 8.17
CA LYS A 188 -8.59 -2.24 9.58
C LYS A 188 -9.42 -0.96 9.68
N LYS A 189 -9.14 0.02 8.82
CA LYS A 189 -9.88 1.28 8.80
C LYS A 189 -11.26 1.18 8.17
N HIS A 190 -11.38 0.48 7.05
CA HIS A 190 -12.61 0.47 6.23
C HIS A 190 -13.59 -0.65 6.62
N TRP A 191 -13.12 -1.73 7.25
CA TRP A 191 -13.95 -2.83 7.76
C TRP A 191 -13.63 -3.17 9.22
N PRO A 192 -13.77 -2.22 10.16
CA PRO A 192 -13.34 -2.40 11.56
C PRO A 192 -14.00 -3.61 12.24
N VAL A 193 -15.27 -3.87 11.94
CA VAL A 193 -16.04 -4.99 12.51
C VAL A 193 -15.40 -6.36 12.25
N LEU A 194 -14.69 -6.53 11.12
CA LEU A 194 -14.02 -7.79 10.82
C LEU A 194 -12.76 -8.00 11.66
N TYR A 195 -12.10 -6.91 12.07
CA TYR A 195 -10.83 -6.94 12.79
C TYR A 195 -11.01 -6.89 14.32
N GLU A 196 -12.08 -6.27 14.80
CA GLU A 196 -12.45 -6.30 16.23
C GLU A 196 -12.71 -7.74 16.72
N GLN A 197 -13.32 -8.58 15.88
CA GLN A 197 -13.61 -9.99 16.22
C GLN A 197 -12.34 -10.85 16.32
N GLU A 198 -11.29 -10.54 15.56
CA GLU A 198 -10.04 -11.29 15.64
C GLU A 198 -9.30 -10.99 16.94
N GLU A 199 -9.19 -9.73 17.36
CA GLU A 199 -8.48 -9.34 18.59
C GLU A 199 -9.08 -9.99 19.85
N ASP A 200 -10.41 -10.17 19.90
CA ASP A 200 -11.09 -10.87 21.01
C ASP A 200 -10.76 -12.38 21.05
N ILE A 201 -10.63 -13.04 19.90
CA ILE A 201 -10.33 -14.48 19.82
C ILE A 201 -8.89 -14.78 20.29
N TRP A 202 -7.93 -13.90 19.99
CA TRP A 202 -6.54 -14.04 20.44
C TRP A 202 -6.39 -13.81 21.95
N GLN A 203 -7.16 -12.89 22.53
CA GLN A 203 -7.15 -12.67 23.99
C GLN A 203 -7.73 -13.86 24.76
N VAL A 204 -8.74 -14.52 24.22
CA VAL A 204 -9.34 -15.71 24.85
C VAL A 204 -8.42 -16.94 24.76
N ASN A 205 -7.68 -17.10 23.65
CA ASN A 205 -6.82 -18.26 23.44
C ASN A 205 -5.39 -18.10 24.01
N GLY A 206 -4.94 -16.87 24.29
CA GLY A 206 -3.60 -16.58 24.82
C GLY A 206 -3.42 -16.70 26.34
N LEU A 207 -4.44 -17.13 27.09
CA LEU A 207 -4.45 -17.10 28.57
C LEU A 207 -4.45 -18.49 29.24
N SER A 208 -3.94 -19.53 28.59
CA SER A 208 -4.00 -20.91 29.14
C SER A 208 -2.72 -21.75 29.06
N ASP A 209 -1.53 -21.14 28.97
CA ASP A 209 -0.27 -21.92 29.05
C ASP A 209 0.78 -21.28 29.96
N SER A 210 0.42 -21.13 31.23
CA SER A 210 1.41 -20.96 32.31
C SER A 210 0.84 -21.50 33.62
N THR A 211 0.97 -22.79 33.86
CA THR A 211 1.00 -23.34 35.22
C THR A 211 1.68 -24.71 35.24
N GLU A 212 2.92 -24.69 35.74
CA GLU A 212 3.53 -25.69 36.64
C GLU A 212 3.93 -27.07 36.09
N GLU A 213 5.17 -27.18 35.62
CA GLU A 213 5.97 -28.41 35.76
C GLU A 213 7.43 -28.08 36.13
N GLU A 214 7.69 -27.71 37.38
CA GLU A 214 9.04 -27.83 37.98
C GLU A 214 8.96 -28.12 39.49
N SER A 215 9.28 -29.36 39.89
CA SER A 215 9.93 -29.80 41.14
C SER A 215 9.63 -31.30 41.36
N ASN A 216 10.51 -32.22 41.75
CA ASN A 216 11.91 -32.21 42.16
C ASN A 216 12.36 -33.69 42.09
N VAL A 217 13.40 -34.02 41.31
CA VAL A 217 14.10 -35.32 41.40
C VAL A 217 15.57 -35.05 41.69
N ALA A 218 15.94 -34.98 42.98
CA ALA A 218 17.33 -35.09 43.41
C ALA A 218 17.42 -35.33 44.93
N ALA A 219 17.59 -36.59 45.34
CA ALA A 219 18.35 -36.95 46.56
C ALA A 219 18.53 -38.47 46.64
N MET A 220 19.54 -39.03 45.98
CA MET A 220 20.08 -40.35 46.35
C MET A 220 21.52 -40.50 45.87
N THR A 221 22.48 -40.03 46.68
CA THR A 221 23.86 -40.52 46.65
C THR A 221 24.54 -40.22 47.99
N CYS A 222 25.24 -41.26 48.48
CA CYS A 222 26.11 -41.38 49.66
C CYS A 222 25.41 -41.73 50.98
#